data_AF-A0A356PE51-F1
#
_entry.id   AF-A0A356PE51-F1
#
_cell.length_a   1.000
_cell.length_b   1.000
_cell.length_c   1.000
_cell.angle_alpha   90.00
_cell.angle_beta   90.00
_cell.angle_gamma   90.00
#
_symmetry.space_group_name_H-M   'P 1'
#
loop_
_entity.id
_entity.type
_entity.pdbx_description
1 polymer ?
#
loop_
_entity_poly.entity_id
_entity_poly.type
_entity_poly.pdbx_seq_one_letter_code
_entity_poly.pdbx_strand_id
1 'polypeptide(L)'
;YHVIAGECERMVLTQMRQNTVRAVVMEHIEAREATRLALLLSSLKQSANALSEGLLLKELCHSHRQTQTEVAFMLGRSVSWVNKRLALTDRLATNVVELVQAGQICAHTAQEIARMPGDVQQTFAGKVVTEHLPKSAVERLVTTYN
;
A
#
# COMPACT_ATOMS: atom_id res chain seq x y z
N TYR A 1 0.47 17.05 10.91
CA TYR A 1 -0.47 16.67 9.83
C TYR A 1 -0.23 15.21 9.47
N HIS A 2 -1.29 14.48 9.12
CA HIS A 2 -1.19 13.15 8.52
C HIS A 2 -1.40 13.28 7.00
N VAL A 3 -0.54 12.64 6.20
CA VAL A 3 -0.61 12.72 4.73
C VAL A 3 -1.58 11.66 4.24
N ILE A 4 -2.69 12.08 3.62
CA ILE A 4 -3.69 11.18 3.03
C ILE A 4 -3.30 10.78 1.60
N ALA A 5 -2.72 11.72 0.85
CA ALA A 5 -2.24 11.52 -0.51
C ALA A 5 -1.05 12.45 -0.79
N GLY A 6 -0.17 12.02 -1.71
CA GLY A 6 0.99 12.82 -2.12
C GLY A 6 2.29 12.49 -1.40
N GLU A 7 2.40 11.31 -0.79
CA GLU A 7 3.57 10.93 0.01
C GLU A 7 4.86 10.84 -0.82
N CYS A 8 4.79 10.29 -2.03
CA CYS A 8 5.95 10.24 -2.94
C CYS A 8 6.43 11.65 -3.31
N GLU A 9 5.49 12.54 -3.65
CA GLU A 9 5.74 13.93 -3.97
C GLU A 9 6.38 14.66 -2.76
N ARG A 10 5.87 14.41 -1.55
CA ARG A 10 6.44 14.93 -0.31
C ARG A 10 7.87 14.42 -0.07
N MET A 11 8.13 13.13 -0.30
CA MET A 11 9.47 12.55 -0.16
C MET A 11 10.46 13.17 -1.14
N VAL A 12 10.09 13.34 -2.41
CA VAL A 12 10.94 13.98 -3.42
C VAL A 12 11.22 15.44 -3.05
N LEU A 13 10.20 16.20 -2.64
CA LEU A 13 10.39 17.59 -2.19
C LEU A 13 11.32 17.68 -0.97
N THR A 14 11.22 16.72 -0.04
CA THR A 14 12.13 16.63 1.11
C THR A 14 13.57 16.37 0.66
N GLN A 15 13.79 15.48 -0.31
CA GLN A 15 15.11 15.25 -0.91
C GLN A 15 15.65 16.50 -1.63
N MET A 16 14.76 17.27 -2.25
CA MET A 16 15.08 18.57 -2.87
C MET A 16 15.28 19.71 -1.85
N ARG A 17 15.26 19.41 -0.53
CA ARG A 17 15.40 20.38 0.56
C ARG A 17 14.36 21.50 0.52
N GLN A 18 13.17 21.21 0.00
CA GLN A 18 12.03 22.12 0.07
C GLN A 18 11.42 22.03 1.46
N ASN A 19 11.47 23.14 2.21
CA ASN A 19 10.98 23.18 3.60
C ASN A 19 9.47 23.40 3.70
N THR A 20 8.81 23.77 2.59
CA THR A 20 7.37 24.04 2.54
C THR A 20 6.78 23.50 1.26
N VAL A 21 5.56 22.97 1.34
CA VAL A 21 4.77 22.50 0.18
C VAL A 21 3.34 23.01 0.31
N ARG A 22 2.70 23.32 -0.81
CA ARG A 22 1.26 23.61 -0.82
C ARG A 22 0.48 22.32 -0.56
N ALA A 23 -0.43 22.35 0.40
CA ALA A 23 -1.27 21.21 0.75
C ALA A 23 -2.72 21.66 0.96
N VAL A 24 -3.65 20.76 0.69
CA VAL A 24 -5.05 20.91 1.12
C VAL A 24 -5.15 20.31 2.51
N VAL A 25 -5.52 21.15 3.49
CA VAL A 25 -5.72 20.71 4.88
C VAL A 25 -7.22 20.50 5.08
N MET A 26 -7.58 19.33 5.57
CA MET A 26 -8.94 19.02 6.02
C MET A 26 -8.91 18.88 7.54
N GLU A 27 -9.77 19.62 8.21
CA GLU A 27 -9.89 19.61 9.66
C GLU A 27 -10.92 18.56 10.11
N HIS A 28 -10.73 18.00 11.30
CA HIS A 28 -11.70 17.12 11.97
C HIS A 28 -12.19 15.89 11.16
N ILE A 29 -11.33 15.32 10.32
CA ILE A 29 -11.68 14.09 9.59
C ILE A 29 -11.56 12.85 10.50
N GLU A 30 -12.62 12.05 10.56
CA GLU A 30 -12.60 10.77 11.26
C GLU A 30 -11.65 9.78 10.56
N ALA A 31 -11.04 8.86 11.33
CA ALA A 31 -10.09 7.88 10.79
C ALA A 31 -10.68 7.06 9.62
N ARG A 32 -11.95 6.64 9.74
CA ARG A 32 -12.65 5.93 8.67
C ARG A 32 -12.73 6.76 7.39
N GLU A 33 -13.13 8.02 7.51
CA GLU A 33 -13.28 8.90 6.36
C GLU A 33 -11.92 9.27 5.75
N ALA A 34 -10.86 9.35 6.56
CA ALA A 34 -9.50 9.52 6.08
C ALA A 34 -9.02 8.31 5.25
N THR A 35 -9.23 7.08 5.76
CA THR A 35 -8.90 5.84 5.03
C THR A 35 -9.71 5.73 3.74
N ARG A 36 -11.00 6.06 3.81
CA ARG A 36 -11.89 6.10 2.65
C ARG A 36 -11.38 7.09 1.59
N LEU A 37 -11.02 8.29 1.99
CA LEU A 37 -10.52 9.32 1.09
C LEU A 37 -9.17 8.92 0.48
N ALA A 38 -8.25 8.35 1.27
CA ALA A 38 -6.99 7.81 0.76
C ALA A 38 -7.22 6.78 -0.35
N LEU A 39 -8.18 5.87 -0.13
CA LEU A 39 -8.52 4.83 -1.10
C LEU A 39 -9.15 5.40 -2.38
N LEU A 40 -10.08 6.34 -2.25
CA LEU A 40 -10.68 7.04 -3.39
C LEU A 40 -9.60 7.75 -4.22
N LEU A 41 -8.75 8.54 -3.58
CA LEU A 41 -7.66 9.26 -4.26
C LEU A 41 -6.66 8.30 -4.92
N SER A 42 -6.32 7.19 -4.26
CA SER A 42 -5.48 6.15 -4.85
C SER A 42 -6.12 5.57 -6.11
N SER A 43 -7.42 5.26 -6.08
CA SER A 43 -8.14 4.63 -7.18
C SER A 43 -8.29 5.49 -8.44
N LEU A 44 -8.13 6.81 -8.30
CA LEU A 44 -8.11 7.79 -9.38
C LEU A 44 -6.74 7.90 -10.08
N LYS A 45 -5.66 7.43 -9.44
CA LYS A 45 -4.31 7.47 -10.03
C LYS A 45 -4.15 6.40 -11.10
N GLN A 46 -3.56 6.78 -12.24
CA GLN A 46 -3.25 5.82 -13.32
C GLN A 46 -2.21 4.77 -12.89
N SER A 47 -1.35 5.11 -11.93
CA SER A 47 -0.30 4.23 -11.38
C SER A 47 -0.65 3.69 -9.99
N ALA A 48 -1.93 3.47 -9.70
CA ALA A 48 -2.36 2.94 -8.41
C ALA A 48 -1.68 1.60 -8.11
N ASN A 49 -1.22 1.42 -6.87
CA ASN A 49 -0.63 0.18 -6.42
C ASN A 49 -1.72 -0.72 -5.80
N ALA A 50 -1.90 -1.93 -6.35
CA ALA A 50 -2.95 -2.84 -5.92
C ALA A 50 -2.78 -3.33 -4.48
N LEU A 51 -1.54 -3.47 -4.00
CA LEU A 51 -1.27 -3.80 -2.60
C LEU A 51 -1.64 -2.65 -1.67
N SER A 52 -1.27 -1.40 -1.99
CA SER A 52 -1.65 -0.23 -1.18
C SER A 52 -3.17 -0.09 -1.09
N GLU A 53 -3.88 -0.23 -2.21
CA GLU A 53 -5.35 -0.24 -2.21
C GLU A 53 -5.89 -1.41 -1.38
N GLY A 54 -5.29 -2.59 -1.48
CA GLY A 54 -5.64 -3.74 -0.65
C GLY A 54 -5.49 -3.48 0.86
N LEU A 55 -4.42 -2.80 1.28
CA LEU A 55 -4.19 -2.50 2.70
C LEU A 55 -5.24 -1.53 3.24
N LEU A 56 -5.59 -0.51 2.46
CA LEU A 56 -6.69 0.41 2.79
C LEU A 56 -8.05 -0.29 2.82
N LEU A 57 -8.29 -1.20 1.87
CA LEU A 57 -9.50 -2.04 1.86
C LEU A 57 -9.58 -2.93 3.11
N LYS A 58 -8.47 -3.52 3.52
CA LYS A 58 -8.39 -4.38 4.71
C LYS A 58 -8.71 -3.59 5.97
N GLU A 59 -8.19 -2.36 6.09
CA GLU A 59 -8.51 -1.44 7.18
C GLU A 59 -10.01 -1.09 7.21
N LEU A 60 -10.62 -0.74 6.07
CA LEU A 60 -12.06 -0.45 5.99
C LEU A 60 -12.93 -1.66 6.35
N CYS A 61 -12.56 -2.84 5.87
CA CYS A 61 -13.33 -4.05 6.14
C CYS A 61 -13.19 -4.55 7.58
N HIS A 62 -11.98 -4.50 8.16
CA HIS A 62 -11.71 -5.08 9.47
C HIS A 62 -11.90 -4.08 10.61
N SER A 63 -11.24 -2.91 10.52
CA SER A 63 -11.27 -1.90 11.58
C SER A 63 -12.56 -1.08 11.56
N HIS A 64 -13.11 -0.82 10.37
CA HIS A 64 -14.32 -0.03 10.19
C HIS A 64 -15.58 -0.84 9.87
N ARG A 65 -15.47 -2.18 9.85
CA ARG A 65 -16.57 -3.14 9.68
C ARG A 65 -17.41 -2.93 8.41
N GLN A 66 -16.84 -2.36 7.36
CA GLN A 66 -17.53 -2.21 6.09
C GLN A 66 -17.52 -3.52 5.31
N THR A 67 -18.61 -3.82 4.62
CA THR A 67 -18.66 -4.98 3.73
C THR A 67 -17.94 -4.71 2.41
N GLN A 68 -17.42 -5.76 1.76
CA GLN A 68 -16.81 -5.63 0.43
C GLN A 68 -17.78 -5.02 -0.61
N THR A 69 -19.09 -5.28 -0.46
CA THR A 69 -20.13 -4.74 -1.33
C THR A 69 -20.29 -3.23 -1.17
N GLU A 70 -20.37 -2.73 0.06
CA GLU A 70 -20.47 -1.29 0.32
C GLU A 70 -19.25 -0.54 -0.21
N VAL A 71 -18.06 -1.10 0.00
CA VAL A 71 -16.81 -0.50 -0.47
C VAL A 71 -16.70 -0.55 -2.00
N ALA A 72 -17.12 -1.65 -2.63
CA ALA A 72 -17.15 -1.75 -4.09
C ALA A 72 -18.09 -0.72 -4.72
N PHE A 73 -19.31 -0.58 -4.19
CA PHE A 73 -20.28 0.41 -4.64
C PHE A 73 -19.73 1.84 -4.53
N MET A 74 -19.16 2.17 -3.38
CA MET A 74 -18.54 3.47 -3.12
C MET A 74 -17.44 3.83 -4.12
N LEU A 75 -16.64 2.85 -4.55
CA LEU A 75 -15.53 3.07 -5.49
C LEU A 75 -15.96 3.02 -6.96
N GLY A 76 -17.21 2.68 -7.26
CA GLY A 76 -17.64 2.38 -8.63
C GLY A 76 -16.90 1.17 -9.22
N ARG A 77 -16.56 0.18 -8.38
CA ARG A 77 -15.83 -1.03 -8.76
C ARG A 77 -16.67 -2.28 -8.48
N SER A 78 -16.23 -3.42 -9.00
CA SER A 78 -16.87 -4.71 -8.71
C SER A 78 -16.37 -5.31 -7.39
N VAL A 79 -17.19 -6.14 -6.74
CA VAL A 79 -16.75 -6.91 -5.56
C VAL A 79 -15.55 -7.81 -5.89
N SER A 80 -15.47 -8.34 -7.12
CA SER A 80 -14.30 -9.09 -7.58
C SER A 80 -13.01 -8.25 -7.58
N TRP A 81 -13.09 -6.96 -7.93
CA TRP A 81 -11.95 -6.04 -7.88
C TRP A 81 -11.47 -5.81 -6.45
N VAL A 82 -12.40 -5.71 -5.48
CA VAL A 82 -12.11 -5.59 -4.04
C VAL A 82 -11.45 -6.87 -3.53
N ASN A 83 -12.06 -8.02 -3.82
CA ASN A 83 -11.58 -9.32 -3.38
C ASN A 83 -10.14 -9.59 -3.86
N LYS A 84 -9.82 -9.30 -5.13
CA LYS A 84 -8.47 -9.48 -5.69
C LYS A 84 -7.40 -8.69 -4.92
N ARG A 85 -7.74 -7.49 -4.41
CA ARG A 85 -6.81 -6.65 -3.65
C ARG A 85 -6.66 -7.10 -2.21
N LEU A 86 -7.75 -7.48 -1.57
CA LEU A 86 -7.70 -8.12 -0.25
C LEU A 86 -6.84 -9.40 -0.30
N ALA A 87 -7.03 -10.22 -1.34
CA ALA A 87 -6.23 -11.43 -1.52
C ALA A 87 -4.71 -11.17 -1.65
N LEU A 88 -4.29 -10.03 -2.21
CA LEU A 88 -2.87 -9.64 -2.21
C LEU A 88 -2.36 -9.39 -0.79
N THR A 89 -3.15 -8.70 0.03
CA THR A 89 -2.77 -8.42 1.43
C THR A 89 -2.83 -9.64 2.33
N ASP A 90 -3.68 -10.62 2.02
CA ASP A 90 -3.79 -11.84 2.82
C ASP A 90 -2.65 -12.82 2.54
N ARG A 91 -2.01 -12.70 1.36
CA ARG A 91 -0.80 -13.45 1.01
C ARG A 91 0.48 -12.84 1.57
N LEU A 92 0.45 -11.57 1.98
CA LEU A 92 1.62 -10.84 2.44
C LEU A 92 1.80 -11.07 3.95
N ALA A 93 2.99 -11.51 4.35
CA ALA A 93 3.32 -11.73 5.75
C ALA A 93 3.30 -10.41 6.54
N THR A 94 2.79 -10.43 7.78
CA THR A 94 2.58 -9.24 8.62
C THR A 94 3.84 -8.41 8.79
N ASN A 95 4.98 -9.05 8.98
CA ASN A 95 6.27 -8.38 9.11
C ASN A 95 6.64 -7.60 7.82
N VAL A 96 6.20 -8.03 6.63
CA VAL A 96 6.44 -7.29 5.38
C VAL A 96 5.52 -6.08 5.29
N VAL A 97 4.29 -6.19 5.80
CA VAL A 97 3.38 -5.04 5.94
C VAL A 97 4.00 -3.98 6.87
N GLU A 98 4.58 -4.39 8.00
CA GLU A 98 5.27 -3.48 8.92
C GLU A 98 6.44 -2.74 8.24
N LEU A 99 7.23 -3.42 7.40
CA LEU A 99 8.30 -2.79 6.61
C LEU A 99 7.76 -1.74 5.62
N VAL A 100 6.58 -1.97 5.04
CA VAL A 100 5.92 -0.99 4.16
C VAL A 100 5.43 0.20 4.96
N GLN A 101 4.80 -0.02 6.11
CA GLN A 101 4.32 1.04 7.00
C GLN A 101 5.47 1.89 7.56
N ALA A 102 6.62 1.27 7.84
CA ALA A 102 7.83 1.95 8.26
C ALA A 102 8.58 2.66 7.12
N GLY A 103 8.11 2.53 5.87
CA GLY A 103 8.74 3.13 4.69
C GLY A 103 10.07 2.48 4.29
N GLN A 104 10.41 1.31 4.83
CA GLN A 104 11.65 0.60 4.53
C GLN A 104 11.59 -0.16 3.21
N ILE A 105 10.39 -0.57 2.78
CA ILE A 105 10.14 -1.15 1.46
C ILE A 105 8.93 -0.44 0.84
N CYS A 106 8.99 -0.10 -0.45
CA CYS A 106 7.84 0.48 -1.13
C CYS A 106 6.76 -0.58 -1.43
N ALA A 107 5.50 -0.17 -1.52
CA ALA A 107 4.38 -1.08 -1.78
C ALA A 107 4.53 -1.89 -3.08
N HIS A 108 5.25 -1.37 -4.09
CA HIS A 108 5.49 -2.09 -5.34
C HIS A 108 6.42 -3.28 -5.14
N THR A 109 7.48 -3.12 -4.33
CA THR A 109 8.38 -4.21 -3.99
C THR A 109 7.68 -5.24 -3.10
N ALA A 110 6.88 -4.80 -2.13
CA ALA A 110 6.10 -5.72 -1.30
C ALA A 110 5.05 -6.51 -2.10
N GLN A 111 4.48 -5.92 -3.16
CA GLN A 111 3.57 -6.63 -4.06
C GLN A 111 4.27 -7.79 -4.79
N GLU A 112 5.54 -7.62 -5.16
CA GLU A 112 6.32 -8.73 -5.74
C GLU A 112 6.60 -9.80 -4.69
N ILE A 113 6.95 -9.41 -3.46
CA ILE A 113 7.18 -10.34 -2.34
C ILE A 113 5.92 -11.16 -2.03
N ALA A 114 4.73 -10.57 -2.15
CA ALA A 114 3.45 -11.27 -1.95
C ALA A 114 3.20 -12.45 -2.91
N ARG A 115 3.99 -12.58 -3.97
CA ARG A 115 3.94 -13.71 -4.92
C ARG A 115 4.75 -14.92 -4.44
N MET A 116 5.60 -14.75 -3.45
CA MET A 116 6.43 -15.81 -2.88
C MET A 116 5.66 -16.62 -1.83
N PRO A 117 6.07 -17.87 -1.54
CA PRO A 117 5.56 -18.62 -0.39
C PRO A 117 5.73 -17.85 0.93
N GLY A 118 4.71 -17.90 1.81
CA GLY A 118 4.65 -17.04 2.99
C GLY A 118 5.80 -17.24 4.00
N ASP A 119 6.32 -18.46 4.09
CA ASP A 119 7.42 -18.85 4.98
C ASP A 119 8.77 -18.21 4.60
N VAL A 120 8.96 -17.84 3.33
CA VAL A 120 10.21 -17.21 2.87
C VAL A 120 10.13 -15.68 2.79
N GLN A 121 8.94 -15.09 2.83
CA GLN A 121 8.73 -13.65 2.62
C GLN A 121 9.48 -12.80 3.64
N GLN A 122 9.49 -13.19 4.92
CA GLN A 122 10.17 -12.42 5.96
C GLN A 122 11.67 -12.36 5.74
N THR A 123 12.31 -13.52 5.56
CA THR A 123 13.75 -13.61 5.33
C THR A 123 14.15 -12.86 4.07
N PHE A 124 13.35 -12.97 3.01
CA PHE A 124 13.59 -12.27 1.76
C PHE A 124 13.47 -10.74 1.92
N ALA A 125 12.41 -10.26 2.56
CA ALA A 125 12.20 -8.84 2.81
C ALA A 125 13.33 -8.23 3.66
N GLY A 126 13.82 -8.97 4.66
CA GLY A 126 14.97 -8.55 5.46
C GLY A 126 16.25 -8.34 4.63
N LYS A 127 16.49 -9.21 3.63
CA LYS A 127 17.59 -9.03 2.67
C LYS A 127 17.39 -7.82 1.78
N VAL A 128 16.16 -7.60 1.28
CA VAL A 128 15.83 -6.42 0.47
C VAL A 128 16.20 -5.12 1.19
N VAL A 129 15.86 -5.01 2.47
CA VAL A 129 16.20 -3.84 3.30
C VAL A 129 17.71 -3.73 3.53
N THR A 130 18.35 -4.82 3.96
CA THR A 130 19.78 -4.81 4.33
C THR A 130 20.68 -4.51 3.14
N GLU A 131 20.39 -5.13 1.99
CA GLU A 131 21.18 -5.02 0.76
C GLU A 131 20.70 -3.88 -0.15
N HIS A 132 19.66 -3.13 0.24
CA HIS A 132 19.08 -2.04 -0.54
C HIS A 132 18.71 -2.46 -1.97
N LEU A 133 18.10 -3.64 -2.11
CA LEU A 133 17.82 -4.22 -3.42
C LEU A 133 16.81 -3.36 -4.19
N PRO A 134 17.12 -2.96 -5.44
CA PRO A 134 16.16 -2.24 -6.26
C PRO A 134 15.00 -3.17 -6.65
N LYS A 135 13.82 -2.60 -6.92
CA LYS A 135 12.62 -3.35 -7.31
C LYS A 135 12.88 -4.34 -8.45
N SER A 136 13.65 -3.94 -9.47
CA SER A 136 13.98 -4.79 -10.62
C SER A 136 14.83 -6.02 -10.25
N ALA A 137 15.65 -5.93 -9.21
CA ALA A 137 16.35 -7.10 -8.67
C ALA A 137 15.38 -8.01 -7.92
N VAL A 138 14.47 -7.44 -7.12
CA VAL A 138 13.44 -8.19 -6.42
C VAL A 138 12.53 -8.94 -7.39
N GLU A 139 12.04 -8.28 -8.44
CA GLU A 139 11.22 -8.91 -9.49
C GLU A 139 11.90 -10.15 -10.07
N ARG A 140 13.20 -10.06 -10.40
CA ARG A 140 13.98 -11.19 -10.93
C ARG A 140 14.12 -12.30 -9.89
N LEU A 141 14.47 -11.98 -8.65
CA LEU A 141 14.65 -12.98 -7.60
C LEU A 141 13.34 -13.68 -7.24
N VAL A 142 12.20 -12.98 -7.21
CA VAL A 142 10.88 -13.57 -6.96
C VAL A 142 10.53 -14.62 -8.01
N THR A 143 10.97 -14.46 -9.27
CA THR A 143 10.70 -15.46 -10.32
C THR A 143 11.36 -16.81 -10.07
N THR A 144 12.41 -16.90 -9.23
CA THR A 144 13.05 -18.19 -8.90
C THR A 144 12.26 -19.02 -7.89
N TYR A 145 11.18 -18.47 -7.34
CA TYR A 145 10.29 -19.12 -6.37
C TYR A 145 8.95 -19.57 -7.00
N ASN A 146 8.77 -19.33 -8.30
CA ASN A 146 7.61 -19.76 -9.08
C ASN A 146 8.03 -20.86 -10.07
#